data_AF-A0AB73IM42-F1
#
_entry.id   AF-A0AB73IM42-F1
#
_cell.length_a   1.000
_cell.length_b   1.000
_cell.length_c   1.000
_cell.angle_alpha   90.00
_cell.angle_beta   90.00
_cell.angle_gamma   90.00
#
_symmetry.space_group_name_H-M   'P 1'
#
loop_
_entity.id
_entity.type
_entity.pdbx_description
1 polymer ?
#
loop_
_entity_poly.entity_id
_entity_poly.type
_entity_poly.pdbx_seq_one_letter_code
_entity_poly.pdbx_strand_id
1 'polypeptide(L)'
;MNLIMRGQFGHQIEWGDTLRYPRLLDGEGKLRKFDVVVSMPPLGARAWGQEEAMYDHHNRYWRGIPPRFSSEFAFISHMVETLDPKHGRLAVVVPFGVLFRGAAEKQIRERLLRENLVDAVIALPPRCSDIRASR
;
A
#
# COMPACT_ATOMS: atom_id res chain seq x y z
N MET A 1 21.44 4.26 -3.06
CA MET A 1 22.69 3.50 -3.32
C MET A 1 22.44 2.15 -4.00
N ASN A 2 21.54 1.28 -3.52
CA ASN A 2 21.31 -0.06 -4.09
C ASN A 2 21.06 -0.07 -5.62
N LEU A 3 20.17 0.80 -6.14
CA LEU A 3 19.89 0.88 -7.57
C LEU A 3 21.11 1.30 -8.40
N ILE A 4 21.86 2.29 -7.93
CA ILE A 4 23.09 2.77 -8.59
C ILE A 4 24.13 1.64 -8.67
N MET A 5 24.32 0.90 -7.58
CA MET A 5 25.24 -0.25 -7.53
C MET A 5 24.85 -1.37 -8.51
N ARG A 6 23.58 -1.45 -8.91
CA ARG A 6 23.06 -2.39 -9.91
C ARG A 6 23.00 -1.78 -11.32
N GLY A 7 23.64 -0.63 -11.54
CA GLY A 7 23.66 0.08 -12.83
C GLY A 7 22.30 0.63 -13.25
N GLN A 8 21.36 0.81 -12.32
CA GLN A 8 20.04 1.38 -12.59
C GLN A 8 20.05 2.88 -12.33
N PHE A 9 19.96 3.67 -13.40
CA PHE A 9 20.01 5.13 -13.39
C PHE A 9 18.65 5.75 -13.75
N GLY A 10 18.45 7.04 -13.45
CA GLY A 10 17.21 7.75 -13.79
C GLY A 10 15.99 7.39 -12.93
N HIS A 11 16.19 6.79 -11.76
CA HIS A 11 15.12 6.49 -10.82
C HIS A 11 14.75 7.71 -9.96
N GLN A 12 13.46 7.86 -9.67
CA GLN A 12 12.98 8.84 -8.69
C GLN A 12 12.73 8.13 -7.35
N ILE A 13 13.43 8.54 -6.30
CA ILE A 13 13.21 8.08 -4.94
C ILE A 13 12.97 9.30 -4.07
N GLU A 14 11.80 9.35 -3.45
CA GLU A 14 11.42 10.43 -2.55
C GLU A 14 11.47 9.95 -1.10
N TRP A 15 12.15 10.71 -0.26
CA TRP A 15 12.19 10.44 1.17
C TRP A 15 10.98 11.08 1.87
N GLY A 16 10.24 10.29 2.66
CA GLY A 16 9.12 10.78 3.45
C GLY A 16 8.13 9.70 3.87
N ASP A 17 7.09 10.13 4.59
CA ASP A 17 5.95 9.31 4.97
C ASP A 17 4.94 9.26 3.81
N THR A 18 4.85 8.10 3.15
CA THR A 18 3.97 7.89 2.00
C THR A 18 2.48 8.08 2.34
N LEU A 19 2.07 7.75 3.57
CA LEU A 19 0.65 7.84 3.95
C LEU A 19 0.27 9.27 4.30
N ARG A 20 1.10 9.99 5.06
CA ARG A 20 0.81 11.39 5.45
C ARG A 20 1.13 12.40 4.35
N TYR A 21 2.26 12.24 3.67
CA TYR A 21 2.82 13.23 2.75
C TYR A 21 3.36 12.55 1.48
N PRO A 22 2.49 11.97 0.62
CA PRO A 22 2.94 11.32 -0.60
C PRO A 22 3.66 12.33 -1.51
N ARG A 23 4.86 11.98 -1.96
CA ARG A 23 5.73 12.85 -2.78
C ARG A 23 5.64 12.60 -4.27
N LEU A 24 5.20 11.40 -4.67
CA LEU A 24 5.06 11.03 -6.08
C LEU A 24 3.71 11.52 -6.61
N LEU A 25 3.71 12.80 -6.99
CA LEU A 25 2.56 13.49 -7.56
C LEU A 25 2.75 13.75 -9.06
N ASP A 26 1.65 14.00 -9.76
CA ASP A 26 1.65 14.50 -11.13
C ASP A 26 1.75 16.04 -11.16
N GLY A 27 1.70 16.64 -12.35
CA GLY A 27 1.79 18.09 -12.54
C GLY A 27 0.62 18.88 -11.95
N GLU A 28 -0.49 18.22 -11.61
CA GLU A 28 -1.68 18.82 -10.99
C GLU A 28 -1.70 18.61 -9.46
N GLY A 29 -0.68 17.96 -8.91
CA GLY A 29 -0.61 17.63 -7.47
C GLY A 29 -1.48 16.43 -7.07
N LYS A 30 -2.00 15.65 -8.03
CA LYS A 30 -2.70 14.39 -7.74
C LYS A 30 -1.69 13.26 -7.60
N LEU A 31 -2.12 12.15 -6.99
CA LEU A 31 -1.30 10.95 -6.89
C LEU A 31 -0.93 10.47 -8.30
N ARG A 32 0.37 10.31 -8.56
CA ARG A 32 0.85 9.75 -9.82
C ARG A 32 0.30 8.35 -10.00
N LYS A 33 -0.09 8.04 -11.25
CA LYS A 33 -0.61 6.73 -11.64
C LYS A 33 0.51 5.84 -12.19
N PHE A 34 0.43 4.54 -11.89
CA PHE A 34 1.42 3.54 -12.27
C PHE A 34 0.74 2.29 -12.84
N ASP A 35 1.35 1.69 -13.85
CA ASP A 35 0.89 0.42 -14.42
C ASP A 35 1.21 -0.77 -13.52
N VAL A 36 2.29 -0.69 -12.75
CA VAL A 36 2.74 -1.76 -11.85
C VAL A 36 3.16 -1.17 -10.52
N VAL A 37 2.54 -1.64 -9.44
CA VAL A 37 2.91 -1.31 -8.07
C VAL A 37 3.28 -2.58 -7.33
N VAL A 38 4.47 -2.60 -6.73
CA VAL A 38 4.95 -3.71 -5.91
C VAL A 38 5.39 -3.18 -4.56
N SER A 39 5.00 -3.84 -3.47
CA SER A 39 5.37 -3.38 -2.13
C SER A 39 5.41 -4.48 -1.10
N MET A 40 6.31 -4.31 -0.14
CA MET A 40 6.32 -5.02 1.13
C MET A 40 6.29 -3.93 2.23
N PRO A 41 5.11 -3.36 2.54
CA PRO A 41 5.00 -2.29 3.51
C PRO A 41 5.43 -2.76 4.91
N PRO A 42 5.85 -1.84 5.79
CA PRO A 42 6.21 -2.18 7.16
C PRO A 42 5.01 -2.80 7.88
N LEU A 43 5.19 -4.02 8.38
CA LEU A 43 4.14 -4.81 9.02
C LEU A 43 3.73 -4.20 10.37
N GLY A 44 2.43 -4.00 10.59
CA GLY A 44 1.91 -3.55 11.90
C GLY A 44 2.39 -2.16 12.33
N ALA A 45 2.71 -1.26 11.39
CA ALA A 45 3.12 0.10 11.71
C ALA A 45 2.04 0.81 12.55
N ARG A 46 2.38 1.12 13.80
CA ARG A 46 1.51 1.88 14.71
C ARG A 46 1.61 3.37 14.39
N ALA A 47 0.54 4.12 14.65
CA ALA A 47 0.50 5.56 14.43
C ALA A 47 0.84 5.95 12.97
N TRP A 48 0.21 5.25 12.01
CA TRP A 48 0.43 5.44 10.58
C TRP A 48 -0.16 6.75 10.01
N GLY A 49 -0.89 7.51 10.83
CA GLY A 49 -1.51 8.79 10.43
C GLY A 49 -3.02 8.71 10.18
N GLN A 50 -3.75 7.97 11.03
CA GLN A 50 -5.19 7.80 10.89
C GLN A 50 -5.96 9.14 10.98
N GLU A 51 -5.49 10.07 11.81
CA GLU A 51 -6.17 11.37 11.99
C GLU A 51 -6.06 12.20 10.71
N GLU A 52 -4.88 12.21 10.10
CA GLU A 52 -4.62 12.84 8.81
C GLU A 52 -5.41 12.16 7.69
N ALA A 53 -5.60 10.84 7.77
CA ALA A 53 -6.40 10.07 6.81
C ALA A 53 -7.90 10.44 6.81
N MET A 54 -8.44 10.97 7.92
CA MET A 54 -9.82 11.46 7.96
C MET A 54 -10.04 12.70 7.08
N TYR A 55 -8.96 13.45 6.82
CA TYR A 55 -8.96 14.68 6.02
C TYR A 55 -8.10 14.51 4.76
N ASP A 56 -8.08 13.28 4.19
CA ASP A 56 -7.22 12.97 3.06
C ASP A 56 -7.65 13.69 1.78
N HIS A 57 -6.84 14.65 1.35
CA HIS A 57 -7.06 15.44 0.14
C HIS A 57 -7.02 14.60 -1.15
N HIS A 58 -6.38 13.43 -1.11
CA HIS A 58 -6.30 12.51 -2.24
C HIS A 58 -7.46 11.51 -2.29
N ASN A 59 -8.43 11.61 -1.37
CA ASN A 59 -9.60 10.74 -1.27
C ASN A 59 -9.26 9.24 -1.28
N ARG A 60 -8.18 8.82 -0.61
CA ARG A 60 -7.69 7.42 -0.68
C ARG A 60 -8.52 6.45 0.13
N TYR A 61 -9.13 6.93 1.22
CA TYR A 61 -9.74 6.08 2.24
C TYR A 61 -11.27 6.04 2.14
N TRP A 62 -11.83 6.35 0.97
CA TRP A 62 -13.27 6.36 0.74
C TRP A 62 -13.94 5.00 0.96
N ARG A 63 -13.17 3.90 0.82
CA ARG A 63 -13.61 2.51 1.14
C ARG A 63 -13.72 2.24 2.64
N GLY A 64 -13.15 3.09 3.48
CA GLY A 64 -13.08 2.96 4.92
C GLY A 64 -11.68 3.31 5.44
N ILE A 65 -11.63 3.86 6.65
CA ILE A 65 -10.38 4.22 7.32
C ILE A 65 -9.96 3.07 8.25
N PRO A 66 -8.76 2.48 8.06
CA PRO A 66 -8.24 1.44 8.95
C PRO A 66 -8.07 1.92 10.39
N PRO A 67 -8.01 1.03 11.39
CA PRO A 67 -7.77 1.44 12.78
C PRO A 67 -6.32 1.91 12.99
N ARG A 68 -6.07 2.76 14.01
CA ARG A 68 -4.75 3.35 14.32
C ARG A 68 -3.60 2.35 14.49
N PHE A 69 -3.94 1.11 14.86
CA PHE A 69 -2.99 0.04 15.15
C PHE A 69 -2.75 -0.91 13.97
N SER A 70 -3.37 -0.65 12.81
CA SER A 70 -3.30 -1.50 11.62
C SER A 70 -3.15 -0.63 10.37
N SER A 71 -1.98 -0.69 9.76
CA SER A 71 -1.62 0.16 8.61
C SER A 71 -1.79 -0.54 7.27
N GLU A 72 -2.00 -1.86 7.23
CA GLU A 72 -1.93 -2.61 5.97
C GLU A 72 -2.96 -2.15 4.94
N PHE A 73 -4.23 -1.98 5.36
CA PHE A 73 -5.25 -1.46 4.46
C PHE A 73 -5.06 0.02 4.12
N ALA A 74 -4.25 0.77 4.89
CA ALA A 74 -3.92 2.16 4.55
C ALA A 74 -2.94 2.17 3.37
N PHE A 75 -1.92 1.33 3.43
CA PHE A 75 -1.00 1.11 2.30
C PHE A 75 -1.73 0.53 1.08
N ILE A 76 -2.57 -0.50 1.25
CA ILE A 76 -3.33 -1.09 0.13
C ILE A 76 -4.22 -0.03 -0.52
N SER A 77 -4.96 0.75 0.26
CA SER A 77 -5.81 1.82 -0.27
C SER A 77 -4.98 2.87 -1.03
N HIS A 78 -3.84 3.29 -0.47
CA HIS A 78 -2.93 4.19 -1.17
C HIS A 78 -2.44 3.62 -2.51
N MET A 79 -2.03 2.35 -2.53
CA MET A 79 -1.52 1.69 -3.74
C MET A 79 -2.61 1.50 -4.80
N VAL A 80 -3.83 1.13 -4.41
CA VAL A 80 -4.97 1.03 -5.33
C VAL A 80 -5.24 2.38 -5.98
N GLU A 81 -5.19 3.46 -5.20
CA GLU A 81 -5.44 4.81 -5.70
C GLU A 81 -4.25 5.42 -6.46
N THR A 82 -3.11 4.73 -6.54
CA THR A 82 -1.99 5.07 -7.44
C THR A 82 -1.93 4.17 -8.67
N LEU A 83 -2.86 3.23 -8.86
CA LEU A 83 -2.92 2.42 -10.07
C LEU A 83 -3.52 3.19 -11.25
N ASP A 84 -2.98 2.94 -12.43
CA ASP A 84 -3.68 3.24 -13.68
C ASP A 84 -5.03 2.49 -13.71
N PRO A 85 -6.17 3.18 -13.92
CA PRO A 85 -7.49 2.55 -13.83
C PRO A 85 -7.78 1.48 -14.89
N LYS A 86 -7.03 1.44 -15.99
CA LYS A 86 -7.28 0.53 -17.11
C LYS A 86 -6.33 -0.66 -17.13
N HIS A 87 -5.05 -0.43 -16.81
CA HIS A 87 -4.00 -1.45 -16.98
C HIS A 87 -3.18 -1.72 -15.70
N GLY A 88 -3.48 -1.00 -14.61
CA GLY A 88 -2.77 -1.09 -13.35
C GLY A 88 -2.85 -2.47 -12.69
N ARG A 89 -1.71 -2.96 -12.20
CA ARG A 89 -1.60 -4.19 -11.41
C ARG A 89 -0.80 -3.96 -10.14
N LEU A 90 -1.30 -4.49 -9.03
CA LEU A 90 -0.69 -4.38 -7.70
C LEU A 90 -0.35 -5.77 -7.16
N ALA A 91 0.88 -5.94 -6.67
CA ALA A 91 1.26 -7.07 -5.83
C ALA A 91 1.82 -6.56 -4.49
N VAL A 92 1.21 -6.98 -3.39
CA VAL A 92 1.61 -6.55 -2.04
C VAL A 92 1.72 -7.75 -1.10
N VAL A 93 2.78 -7.77 -0.30
CA VAL A 93 2.96 -8.74 0.78
C VAL A 93 2.51 -8.13 2.10
N VAL A 94 1.57 -8.78 2.78
CA VAL A 94 1.00 -8.34 4.06
C VAL A 94 0.82 -9.51 5.03
N PRO A 95 0.67 -9.29 6.35
CA PRO A 95 0.51 -10.36 7.32
C PRO A 95 -0.83 -11.07 7.11
N PHE A 96 -0.86 -12.37 7.37
CA PHE A 96 -2.05 -13.23 7.20
C PHE A 96 -3.33 -12.70 7.88
N GLY A 97 -3.18 -11.93 8.96
CA GLY A 97 -4.31 -11.36 9.71
C GLY A 97 -5.24 -10.45 8.89
N VAL A 98 -4.77 -9.82 7.81
CA VAL A 98 -5.59 -8.91 6.96
C VAL A 98 -6.84 -9.60 6.40
N LEU A 99 -6.80 -10.92 6.24
CA LEU A 99 -7.89 -11.70 5.66
C LEU A 99 -9.07 -11.87 6.64
N PHE A 100 -8.82 -11.81 7.95
CA PHE A 100 -9.79 -12.21 8.97
C PHE A 100 -10.18 -11.08 9.92
N ARG A 101 -9.41 -10.00 9.98
CA ARG A 101 -9.74 -8.85 10.85
C ARG A 101 -11.10 -8.24 10.46
N GLY A 102 -11.85 -7.86 11.49
CA GLY A 102 -13.24 -7.41 11.43
C GLY A 102 -13.40 -5.89 11.34
N ALA A 103 -14.57 -5.39 11.75
CA ALA A 103 -14.92 -3.97 11.82
C ALA A 103 -14.62 -3.21 10.50
N ALA A 104 -13.93 -2.08 10.57
CA ALA A 104 -13.61 -1.25 9.40
C ALA A 104 -12.84 -2.03 8.31
N GLU A 105 -11.94 -2.95 8.69
CA GLU A 105 -11.17 -3.73 7.72
C GLU A 105 -12.03 -4.74 6.96
N LYS A 106 -13.06 -5.31 7.61
CA LYS A 106 -14.05 -6.14 6.91
C LYS A 106 -14.78 -5.32 5.84
N GLN A 107 -15.18 -4.09 6.15
CA GLN A 107 -15.87 -3.22 5.20
C GLN A 107 -14.97 -2.86 4.00
N ILE A 108 -13.70 -2.51 4.25
CA ILE A 108 -12.72 -2.23 3.19
C ILE A 108 -12.56 -3.47 2.30
N ARG A 109 -12.36 -4.65 2.90
CA ARG A 109 -12.19 -5.91 2.18
C ARG A 109 -13.41 -6.25 1.32
N GLU A 110 -14.62 -6.09 1.84
CA GLU A 110 -15.85 -6.31 1.08
C GLU A 110 -15.96 -5.35 -0.12
N ARG A 111 -15.57 -4.08 0.02
CA ARG A 111 -15.59 -3.13 -1.10
C ARG A 111 -14.57 -3.46 -2.17
N LEU A 112 -13.34 -3.78 -1.79
CA LEU A 112 -12.30 -4.24 -2.73
C LEU A 112 -12.76 -5.47 -3.53
N LEU A 113 -13.46 -6.41 -2.89
CA LEU A 113 -14.03 -7.58 -3.56
C LEU A 113 -15.20 -7.22 -4.48
N ARG A 114 -16.12 -6.34 -4.05
CA ARG A 114 -17.26 -5.90 -4.89
C ARG A 114 -16.82 -5.11 -6.11
N GLU A 115 -15.74 -4.36 -5.99
CA GLU A 115 -15.11 -3.64 -7.11
C GLU A 115 -14.27 -4.55 -8.01
N ASN A 116 -14.18 -5.86 -7.69
CA ASN A 116 -13.38 -6.84 -8.42
C ASN A 116 -11.89 -6.44 -8.55
N LEU A 117 -11.32 -5.87 -7.47
CA LEU A 117 -9.92 -5.42 -7.43
C LEU A 117 -8.95 -6.49 -6.89
N VAL A 118 -9.45 -7.67 -6.52
CA VAL A 118 -8.65 -8.76 -5.95
C VAL A 118 -8.76 -9.98 -6.86
N ASP A 119 -7.71 -10.25 -7.62
CA ASP A 119 -7.65 -11.43 -8.50
C ASP A 119 -7.21 -12.69 -7.75
N ALA A 120 -6.22 -12.56 -6.86
CA ALA A 120 -5.62 -13.69 -6.17
C ALA A 120 -5.09 -13.34 -4.78
N VAL A 121 -5.12 -14.33 -3.89
CA VAL A 121 -4.43 -14.32 -2.60
C VAL A 121 -3.56 -15.55 -2.52
N ILE A 122 -2.25 -15.35 -2.35
CA ILE A 122 -1.26 -16.42 -2.31
C ILE A 122 -0.72 -16.53 -0.88
N ALA A 123 -1.01 -17.66 -0.23
CA ALA A 123 -0.44 -17.96 1.08
C ALA A 123 1.02 -18.39 0.92
N LEU A 124 1.91 -17.74 1.66
CA LEU A 124 3.33 -18.11 1.69
C LEU A 124 3.60 -19.09 2.85
N PRO A 125 4.57 -20.01 2.71
CA PRO A 125 4.99 -20.88 3.80
C PRO A 125 5.45 -20.09 5.04
N PRO A 126 5.26 -20.64 6.25
CA PRO A 126 5.78 -20.03 7.47
C PRO A 126 7.31 -19.81 7.34
N ARG A 127 7.80 -18.68 7.89
CA ARG A 127 9.21 -18.21 7.83
C ARG A 127 9.69 -17.65 6.48
N CYS A 128 8.82 -17.47 5.49
CA CYS A 128 9.20 -16.78 4.25
C CYS A 128 9.52 -15.28 4.45
N SER A 129 8.92 -14.63 5.46
CA SER A 129 9.23 -13.25 5.84
C SER A 129 10.49 -13.13 6.71
N ASP A 130 11.08 -14.25 7.13
CA ASP A 130 12.32 -14.32 7.89
C ASP A 130 13.52 -14.22 6.93
N ILE A 131 13.47 -13.26 6.00
CA ILE A 131 14.65 -12.77 5.29
C ILE A 131 15.45 -11.98 6.33
N ARG A 132 16.01 -12.70 7.30
CA ARG A 132 17.25 -12.27 7.93
C ARG A 132 18.20 -12.08 6.77
N ALA A 133 18.68 -10.85 6.59
CA ALA A 133 19.88 -10.62 5.81
C ALA A 133 20.94 -11.55 6.40
N SER A 134 21.12 -12.71 5.78
CA SER A 134 22.20 -13.60 6.13
C SER A 134 23.46 -12.95 5.60
N ARG A 135 24.27 -12.48 6.56
CA ARG A 135 25.60 -11.87 6.48
C ARG A 135 25.61 -10.35 6.51
#